data_AF-A0A2S9GMI7-F1
#
_entry.id   AF-A0A2S9GMI7-F1
#
_cell.length_a   1.000
_cell.length_b   1.000
_cell.length_c   1.000
_cell.angle_alpha   90.00
_cell.angle_beta   90.00
_cell.angle_gamma   90.00
#
_symmetry.space_group_name_H-M   'P 1'
#
loop_
_entity.id
_entity.type
_entity.pdbx_description
1 polymer ?
#
loop_
_entity_poly.entity_id
_entity_poly.type
_entity_poly.pdbx_seq_one_letter_code
_entity_poly.pdbx_strand_id
1 'polypeptide(L)' 'LALTESVDAHTSLVLCDDPAPEQGKGYQACELGVPMLGSAEFTGLIALALFGCGVVTEDQ' A
#
# COMPACT_ATOMS: atom_id res chain seq x y z
N LEU A 1 -3.74 8.11 9.52
CA LEU A 1 -3.19 6.82 9.08
C LEU A 1 -2.31 6.32 10.21
N ALA A 2 -2.65 5.21 10.87
CA ALA A 2 -1.74 4.63 11.84
C ALA A 2 -0.69 3.82 11.07
N LEU A 3 0.55 4.29 11.00
CA LEU A 3 1.67 3.44 10.60
C LEU A 3 1.92 2.49 11.76
N THR A 4 1.32 1.30 11.72
CA THR A 4 1.59 0.24 12.68
C THR A 4 2.97 -0.35 12.43
N GLU A 5 3.69 -0.64 13.50
CA GLU A 5 4.99 -1.29 13.42
C GLU A 5 4.87 -2.77 13.03
N SER A 6 3.73 -3.41 13.33
CA SER A 6 3.41 -4.81 13.00
C SER A 6 2.26 -4.95 12.00
N VAL A 7 2.32 -6.00 11.18
CA VAL A 7 1.18 -6.48 10.39
C VAL A 7 0.46 -7.55 11.21
N ASP A 8 -0.82 -7.35 11.46
CA ASP A 8 -1.65 -8.25 12.27
C ASP A 8 -3.12 -8.23 11.78
N ALA A 9 -3.98 -8.98 12.47
CA ALA A 9 -5.40 -9.13 12.13
C ALA A 9 -6.21 -7.82 12.15
N HIS A 10 -5.69 -6.74 12.73
CA HIS A 10 -6.33 -5.42 12.71
C HIS A 10 -5.76 -4.51 11.61
N THR A 11 -4.76 -4.96 10.85
CA THR A 11 -4.15 -4.22 9.76
C THR A 11 -5.05 -4.26 8.53
N SER A 12 -5.47 -3.09 8.03
CA SER A 12 -6.38 -3.00 6.88
C SER A 12 -5.67 -2.80 5.54
N LEU A 13 -4.44 -2.27 5.54
CA LEU A 13 -3.66 -1.98 4.34
C LEU A 13 -2.17 -1.92 4.68
N VAL A 14 -1.33 -2.45 3.80
CA VAL A 14 0.12 -2.27 3.84
C VAL A 14 0.57 -1.52 2.58
N LEU A 15 1.43 -0.51 2.76
CA LEU A 15 2.11 0.13 1.64
C LEU A 15 3.35 -0.69 1.28
N CYS A 16 3.40 -1.18 0.04
CA CYS A 16 4.51 -1.97 -0.46
C CYS A 16 4.67 -1.70 -1.96
N ASP A 17 5.85 -1.24 -2.38
CA ASP A 17 6.15 -0.97 -3.80
C ASP A 17 6.59 -2.22 -4.57
N ASP A 18 6.98 -3.29 -3.85
CA ASP A 18 7.28 -4.59 -4.45
C ASP A 18 5.98 -5.39 -4.59
N PRO A 19 5.58 -5.80 -5.81
CA PRO A 19 4.37 -6.58 -6.03
C PRO A 19 4.46 -8.05 -5.56
N ALA A 20 5.68 -8.56 -5.34
CA ALA A 20 5.93 -9.94 -4.89
C ALA A 20 7.03 -9.99 -3.82
N PRO A 21 6.82 -9.34 -2.66
CA PRO A 21 7.84 -9.20 -1.63
C PRO A 21 8.18 -10.56 -1.01
N GLU A 22 9.43 -10.97 -1.08
CA GLU A 22 9.91 -12.24 -0.50
C GLU A 22 10.19 -12.17 1.01
N GLN A 23 10.27 -10.96 1.57
CA GLN A 23 10.54 -10.74 2.99
C GLN A 23 9.93 -9.43 3.52
N GLY A 24 9.94 -9.25 4.84
CA GLY A 24 9.48 -8.04 5.52
C GLY A 24 7.96 -7.94 5.63
N LYS A 25 7.45 -6.69 5.73
CA LYS A 25 6.02 -6.44 6.01
C LYS A 25 5.11 -6.73 4.82
N GLY A 26 5.58 -6.52 3.59
CA GLY A 26 4.84 -6.90 2.39
C GLY A 26 4.62 -8.41 2.32
N TYR A 27 5.67 -9.19 2.60
CA TYR A 27 5.56 -10.64 2.71
C TYR A 27 4.55 -11.06 3.78
N GLN A 28 4.64 -10.47 4.99
CA GLN A 28 3.68 -10.75 6.07
C GLN A 28 2.24 -10.39 5.71
N ALA A 29 2.03 -9.30 4.97
CA ALA A 29 0.71 -8.91 4.47
C ALA A 29 0.13 -9.96 3.52
N CYS A 30 0.96 -10.49 2.61
CA CYS A 30 0.56 -11.57 1.71
C CYS A 30 0.13 -12.82 2.49
N GLU A 31 0.95 -13.26 3.45
CA GLU A 31 0.66 -14.44 4.28
C GLU A 31 -0.64 -14.30 5.09
N LEU A 32 -0.96 -13.07 5.52
CA LEU A 32 -2.17 -12.77 6.30
C LEU A 32 -3.37 -12.38 5.43
N GLY A 33 -3.22 -12.30 4.10
CA GLY A 33 -4.27 -11.86 3.18
C GLY A 33 -4.65 -10.38 3.32
N VAL A 34 -3.75 -9.56 3.88
CA VAL A 34 -3.94 -8.11 3.99
C VAL A 34 -3.63 -7.46 2.65
N PRO A 35 -4.51 -6.59 2.12
CA PRO A 35 -4.26 -5.88 0.86
C PRO A 35 -2.97 -5.05 0.89
N MET A 36 -2.27 -5.03 -0.24
CA MET A 36 -1.10 -4.18 -0.48
C MET A 36 -1.40 -3.12 -1.53
N LEU A 37 -0.78 -1.95 -1.39
CA LEU A 37 -0.86 -0.85 -2.35
C LEU A 37 0.50 -0.17 -2.51
N GLY A 38 0.86 0.21 -3.74
CA GLY A 38 2.08 0.96 -4.00
C GLY A 38 2.02 2.37 -3.40
N SER A 39 3.18 2.91 -3.02
CA SER A 39 3.27 4.25 -2.45
C SER A 39 2.85 5.35 -3.45
N ALA A 40 3.15 5.16 -4.73
CA ALA A 40 2.76 6.06 -5.80
C ALA A 40 1.24 6.07 -6.02
N GLU A 41 0.62 4.89 -6.08
CA GLU A 41 -0.84 4.75 -6.19
C GLU A 41 -1.55 5.35 -4.97
N PHE A 42 -1.05 5.08 -3.77
CA PHE A 42 -1.59 5.65 -2.53
C PHE A 42 -1.55 7.17 -2.53
N THR A 43 -0.42 7.76 -2.93
CA THR A 43 -0.29 9.23 -3.05
C THR A 43 -1.23 9.78 -4.11
N GLY A 44 -1.43 9.05 -5.20
CA GLY A 44 -2.42 9.35 -6.24
C GLY A 44 -3.85 9.42 -5.71
N LEU A 45 -4.26 8.42 -4.92
CA LEU A 45 -5.58 8.39 -4.29
C LEU A 45 -5.77 9.54 -3.30
N ILE A 46 -4.73 9.91 -2.54
CA ILE A 46 -4.77 11.08 -1.66
C ILE A 46 -4.93 12.36 -2.47
N ALA A 47 -4.13 12.55 -3.53
CA ALA A 47 -4.21 13.73 -4.38
C ALA A 47 -5.59 13.85 -5.05
N LEU A 48 -6.13 12.73 -5.51
CA LEU A 48 -7.47 12.66 -6.07
C LEU A 48 -8.54 13.03 -5.02
N ALA A 49 -8.44 12.49 -3.80
CA ALA A 49 -9.40 12.76 -2.74
C ALA A 49 -9.39 14.21 -2.26
N LEU A 50 -8.20 14.84 -2.22
CA LEU A 50 -8.05 16.22 -1.73
C LEU A 50 -8.28 17.27 -2.81
N PHE A 51 -7.84 17.02 -4.04
CA PHE A 51 -7.78 18.02 -5.11
C PHE A 51 -8.57 17.64 -6.36
N GLY A 52 -9.09 16.42 -6.46
CA GLY A 52 -9.75 15.92 -7.67
C GLY A 52 -8.77 15.64 -8.83
N CYS A 53 -7.47 15.66 -8.60
CA CYS A 53 -6.43 15.39 -9.60
C CYS A 53 -5.84 14.00 -9.37
N GLY A 54 -6.02 13.09 -10.32
CA GLY A 54 -5.35 11.79 -10.29
C GLY A 54 -3.91 11.91 -10.78
N VAL A 55 -2.96 11.27 -10.10
CA VAL A 55 -1.63 11.05 -10.68
C VAL A 55 -1.74 9.83 -11.61
N VAL A 56 -1.34 10.00 -12.86
CA VAL A 56 -1.18 8.87 -13.79
C VAL A 56 0.18 8.25 -13.53
N THR A 57 0.18 7.05 -12.96
CA THR A 57 1.38 6.20 -12.91
C THR A 57 1.51 5.49 -14.24
N GLU A 58 2.55 5.82 -15.01
CA GLU A 58 2.94 5.08 -16.21
C GLU A 58 3.56 3.74 -15.77
N ASP A 59 2.88 2.65 -16.13
CA ASP A 59 3.35 1.27 -15.96
C ASP A 59 4.54 1.05 -16.93
N GLN A 60 5.75 0.84 -16.38
CA GLN A 60 6.95 0.46 -17.15
C GLN A 60 7.32 -1.00 -16.89
#